data_AF-A0A938VTD5-F1
#
_entry.id   AF-A0A938VTD5-F1
#
_cell.length_a   1.000
_cell.length_b   1.000
_cell.length_c   1.000
_cell.angle_alpha   90.00
_cell.angle_beta   90.00
_cell.angle_gamma   90.00
#
_symmetry.space_group_name_H-M   'P 1'
#
loop_
_entity.id
_entity.type
_entity.pdbx_description
1 polymer ?
#
loop_
_entity_poly.entity_id
_entity_poly.type
_entity_poly.pdbx_seq_one_letter_code
_entity_poly.pdbx_strand_id
1 'polypeptide(L)'
;MKSVTRPPSRGRETGRKRYDAVDATGRVVATHVRTEFEPSAADTKRPKQFRWERDGEPGLGGLRVVDLPLYNLPALLKADPRVRVVVTEGEKACDALTGRGILAVGSMTGAGHTPSVASLRPLLGHPAVLWPDADDQGRWHMENLGGRLHEMGDTDVHMLTWADAPPGGDAADFSGANELLAGLIAGAPIWHPTPVGVLLSEVEPVGVEWLWPGRIPLGKITVLDGDPGVGKSALALAVAACLTRGHPFPDGAECKAGCAVLLTAEDGLADTVRPRVEAAGGDPRRVLAIPETGDDHGQPILPDDLPVIESAIRQVSAALVVIDPLVAFLPAGVNTFRDQDVRSALAPLARLAEGCRCAVLVIRHLNKRDGGPAVYRGGGSIGIIAAARSGLLVGRDPDNPERRILASVKNNLSAPPPSLAFRLVAPDGGAVRIEWCGTSPHDADRLLAWRPPGGAGERLSEAQAFLTDFLANGPQPSDVVEAAARDHGFAPKTLRRAKEALGITARKVGYNPSRWTWELPAHAEDGHQDAEDGHIADGHLRSNVGHLRAAQGEPDAV
;
A
#
# COMPACT_ATOMS: atom_id res chain seq x y z
N MET A 1 -32.68 -49.72 7.78
CA MET A 1 -31.24 -50.07 7.84
C MET A 1 -30.46 -48.98 7.11
N LYS A 2 -29.85 -48.04 7.83
CA LYS A 2 -28.93 -47.07 7.23
C LYS A 2 -27.63 -47.81 6.91
N SER A 3 -27.20 -47.80 5.65
CA SER A 3 -25.95 -48.41 5.22
C SER A 3 -24.79 -47.69 5.92
N VAL A 4 -24.06 -48.44 6.74
CA VAL A 4 -22.78 -47.99 7.29
C VAL A 4 -21.78 -48.09 6.15
N THR A 5 -21.49 -46.96 5.49
CA THR A 5 -20.36 -46.84 4.58
C THR A 5 -19.09 -47.07 5.40
N ARG A 6 -18.49 -48.26 5.24
CA ARG A 6 -17.18 -48.59 5.80
C ARG A 6 -16.18 -47.58 5.22
N PRO A 7 -15.40 -46.85 6.05
CA PRO A 7 -14.37 -45.96 5.51
C PRO A 7 -13.39 -46.77 4.65
N PRO A 8 -12.76 -46.16 3.63
CA PRO A 8 -11.84 -46.87 2.74
C PRO A 8 -10.82 -47.63 3.58
N SER A 9 -10.58 -48.90 3.23
CA SER A 9 -9.61 -49.76 3.92
C SER A 9 -8.24 -49.10 3.83
N ARG A 10 -7.81 -48.45 4.91
CA ARG A 10 -6.43 -48.00 5.07
C ARG A 10 -5.51 -49.23 4.99
N GLY A 11 -4.25 -48.99 4.66
CA GLY A 11 -3.22 -50.03 4.58
C GLY A 11 -3.14 -50.84 5.88
N ARG A 12 -2.31 -51.89 5.88
CA ARG A 12 -2.13 -52.75 7.05
C ARG A 12 -1.62 -51.93 8.24
N GLU A 13 -2.20 -52.12 9.42
CA GLU A 13 -1.70 -51.52 10.66
C GLU A 13 -0.31 -52.09 10.98
N THR A 14 0.68 -51.22 11.14
CA THR A 14 2.09 -51.58 11.42
C THR A 14 2.46 -51.41 12.89
N GLY A 15 1.74 -50.54 13.60
CA GLY A 15 2.03 -50.25 14.99
C GLY A 15 0.90 -49.50 15.67
N ARG A 16 0.77 -49.71 16.98
CA ARG A 16 -0.18 -48.98 17.82
C ARG A 16 0.47 -48.64 19.14
N LYS A 17 0.43 -47.36 19.50
CA LYS A 17 0.93 -46.86 20.78
C LYS A 17 -0.16 -46.07 21.49
N ARG A 18 -0.22 -46.23 22.81
CA ARG A 18 -1.21 -45.60 23.69
C ARG A 18 -0.50 -44.68 24.67
N TYR A 19 -1.04 -43.48 24.85
CA TYR A 19 -0.53 -42.47 25.77
C TYR A 19 -1.65 -42.06 26.71
N ASP A 20 -1.54 -42.43 27.98
CA ASP A 20 -2.58 -42.15 28.97
C ASP A 20 -2.40 -40.75 29.57
N ALA A 21 -3.45 -39.94 29.52
CA ALA A 21 -3.59 -38.73 30.34
C ALA A 21 -4.01 -39.16 31.74
N VAL A 22 -3.07 -39.05 32.70
CA VAL A 22 -3.28 -39.45 34.09
C VAL A 22 -3.42 -38.22 34.96
N ASP A 23 -4.48 -38.14 35.77
CA ASP A 23 -4.68 -37.04 36.70
C ASP A 23 -3.77 -37.11 37.94
N ALA A 24 -3.86 -36.09 38.80
CA ALA A 24 -3.07 -36.00 40.03
C ALA A 24 -3.35 -37.13 41.03
N THR A 25 -4.46 -37.86 40.90
CA THR A 25 -4.81 -39.01 41.75
C THR A 25 -4.24 -40.33 41.21
N GLY A 26 -3.66 -40.32 40.01
CA GLY A 26 -3.17 -41.52 39.34
C GLY A 26 -4.24 -42.21 38.48
N ARG A 27 -5.41 -41.60 38.26
CA ARG A 27 -6.47 -42.18 37.43
C ARG A 27 -6.27 -41.77 35.96
N VAL A 28 -6.44 -42.74 35.05
CA VAL A 28 -6.49 -42.48 33.60
C VAL A 28 -7.80 -41.75 33.27
N VAL A 29 -7.69 -40.54 32.73
CA VAL A 29 -8.81 -39.68 32.35
C VAL A 29 -9.20 -39.89 30.88
N ALA A 30 -8.19 -40.06 30.02
CA ALA A 30 -8.34 -40.35 28.60
C ALA A 30 -7.05 -40.98 28.06
N THR A 31 -7.14 -41.70 26.96
CA THR A 31 -5.98 -42.30 26.27
C THR A 31 -5.89 -41.75 24.85
N HIS A 32 -4.74 -41.20 24.49
CA HIS A 32 -4.42 -40.83 23.12
C HIS A 32 -3.80 -42.05 22.40
N VAL A 33 -4.48 -42.55 21.38
CA VAL A 33 -4.05 -43.71 20.60
C VAL A 33 -3.47 -43.24 19.27
N ARG A 34 -2.20 -43.55 19.04
CA ARG A 34 -1.52 -43.40 17.76
C ARG A 34 -1.46 -44.76 17.07
N THR A 35 -2.05 -44.85 15.88
CA THR A 35 -1.98 -46.03 15.01
C THR A 35 -1.20 -45.68 13.75
N GLU A 36 -0.22 -46.52 13.41
CA GLU A 36 0.60 -46.41 12.20
C GLU A 36 0.14 -47.44 11.17
N PHE A 37 0.20 -47.04 9.90
CA PHE A 37 -0.25 -47.86 8.76
C PHE A 37 0.84 -47.93 7.70
N GLU A 38 0.92 -49.05 6.98
CA GLU A 38 1.72 -49.15 5.76
C GLU A 38 1.21 -48.12 4.73
N PRO A 39 2.11 -47.41 4.02
CA PRO A 39 1.71 -46.53 2.92
C PRO A 39 0.92 -47.32 1.88
N SER A 40 -0.27 -46.85 1.50
CA SER A 40 -1.06 -47.48 0.43
C SER A 40 -1.02 -46.63 -0.83
N ALA A 41 -1.23 -47.26 -1.99
CA ALA A 41 -1.30 -46.56 -3.28
C ALA A 41 -2.44 -45.52 -3.35
N ALA A 42 -3.41 -45.55 -2.43
CA ALA A 42 -4.56 -44.65 -2.37
C ALA A 42 -4.40 -43.48 -1.38
N ASP A 43 -3.46 -43.54 -0.43
CA ASP A 43 -3.23 -42.48 0.55
C ASP A 43 -1.74 -42.42 0.94
N THR A 44 -0.96 -41.74 0.11
CA THR A 44 0.49 -41.53 0.31
C THR A 44 0.81 -40.46 1.35
N LYS A 45 -0.20 -39.75 1.87
CA LYS A 45 0.00 -38.52 2.68
C LYS A 45 -0.28 -38.68 4.17
N ARG A 46 -0.86 -39.80 4.66
CA ARG A 46 -1.22 -39.96 6.09
C ARG A 46 -0.94 -41.37 6.63
N PRO A 47 0.33 -41.72 6.92
CA PRO A 47 0.72 -43.03 7.47
C PRO A 47 0.37 -43.21 8.97
N LYS A 48 -0.29 -42.22 9.60
CA LYS A 48 -0.62 -42.23 11.03
C LYS A 48 -2.03 -41.70 11.29
N GLN A 49 -2.70 -42.29 12.29
CA GLN A 49 -3.98 -41.84 12.80
C GLN A 49 -3.90 -41.63 14.30
N PHE A 50 -4.57 -40.58 14.76
CA PHE A 50 -4.73 -40.25 16.15
C PHE A 50 -6.20 -40.36 16.53
N ARG A 51 -6.47 -40.96 17.69
CA ARG A 51 -7.82 -41.11 18.24
C ARG A 51 -7.75 -41.00 19.76
N TRP A 52 -8.70 -40.28 20.34
CA TRP A 52 -8.94 -40.32 21.78
C TRP A 52 -9.84 -41.49 22.14
N GLU A 53 -9.57 -42.13 23.27
CA GLU A 53 -10.41 -43.15 23.89
C GLU A 53 -10.63 -42.80 25.36
N ARG A 54 -11.84 -43.01 25.87
CA ARG A 54 -12.18 -42.80 27.28
C ARG A 54 -13.20 -43.84 27.72
N ASP A 55 -12.95 -44.46 28.87
CA ASP A 55 -13.81 -45.51 29.45
C ASP A 55 -14.11 -46.66 28.46
N GLY A 56 -13.15 -46.96 27.56
CA GLY A 56 -13.28 -48.00 26.53
C GLY A 56 -13.98 -47.54 25.24
N GLU A 57 -14.50 -46.31 25.18
CA GLU A 57 -15.24 -45.77 24.04
C GLU A 57 -14.41 -44.73 23.24
N PRO A 58 -14.62 -44.61 21.92
CA PRO A 58 -13.98 -43.57 21.12
C PRO A 58 -14.43 -42.14 21.50
N GLY A 59 -13.47 -41.24 21.61
CA GLY A 59 -13.67 -39.82 21.93
C GLY A 59 -13.36 -39.46 23.38
N LEU A 60 -13.56 -38.19 23.72
CA LEU A 60 -13.29 -37.64 25.05
C LEU A 60 -14.52 -37.61 25.98
N GLY A 61 -15.67 -38.10 25.51
CA GLY A 61 -16.91 -38.15 26.31
C GLY A 61 -17.31 -36.79 26.90
N GLY A 62 -17.19 -35.71 26.11
CA GLY A 62 -17.51 -34.35 26.52
C GLY A 62 -16.38 -33.57 27.22
N LEU A 63 -15.24 -34.21 27.53
CA LEU A 63 -14.06 -33.46 27.99
C LEU A 63 -13.46 -32.65 26.85
N ARG A 64 -12.99 -31.44 27.19
CA ARG A 64 -12.23 -30.61 26.27
C ARG A 64 -10.78 -31.07 26.30
N VAL A 65 -10.16 -31.20 25.13
CA VAL A 65 -8.75 -31.60 25.03
C VAL A 65 -7.82 -30.67 25.82
N VAL A 66 -8.14 -29.37 25.86
CA VAL A 66 -7.38 -28.35 26.59
C VAL A 66 -7.43 -28.50 28.11
N ASP A 67 -8.39 -29.26 28.65
CA ASP A 67 -8.51 -29.51 30.10
C ASP A 67 -7.91 -30.85 30.51
N LEU A 68 -7.34 -31.61 29.57
CA LEU A 68 -6.68 -32.85 29.91
C LEU A 68 -5.41 -32.57 30.73
N PRO A 69 -5.09 -33.45 31.70
CA PRO A 69 -3.80 -33.42 32.38
C PRO A 69 -2.64 -33.48 31.38
N LEU A 70 -1.52 -32.82 31.73
CA LEU A 70 -0.27 -32.98 31.00
C LEU A 70 0.15 -34.46 30.94
N TYR A 71 0.70 -34.89 29.81
CA TYR A 71 1.30 -36.20 29.71
C TYR A 71 2.46 -36.31 30.69
N ASN A 72 2.60 -37.45 31.37
CA ASN A 72 3.59 -37.68 32.42
C ASN A 72 3.42 -36.79 33.69
N LEU A 73 2.24 -36.23 33.92
CA LEU A 73 1.92 -35.45 35.14
C LEU A 73 2.31 -36.15 36.46
N PRO A 74 2.08 -37.46 36.67
CA PRO A 74 2.48 -38.12 37.92
C PRO A 74 3.98 -38.08 38.22
N ALA A 75 4.84 -38.00 37.19
CA ALA A 75 6.28 -37.84 37.38
C ALA A 75 6.62 -36.41 37.80
N LEU A 76 5.99 -35.41 37.16
CA LEU A 76 6.12 -34.00 37.53
C LEU A 76 5.75 -33.77 39.00
N LEU A 77 4.60 -34.28 39.44
CA LEU A 77 4.12 -34.11 40.82
C LEU A 77 5.00 -34.78 41.89
N LYS A 78 5.83 -35.75 41.50
CA LYS A 78 6.80 -36.42 42.40
C LYS A 78 8.17 -35.76 42.40
N ALA A 79 8.47 -34.94 41.40
CA ALA A 79 9.77 -34.29 41.27
C ALA A 79 9.91 -33.16 42.30
N ASP A 80 11.16 -32.82 42.65
CA ASP A 80 11.44 -31.59 43.39
C ASP A 80 11.04 -30.40 42.50
N PRO A 81 10.24 -29.43 43.01
CA PRO A 81 9.87 -28.21 42.28
C PRO A 81 11.07 -27.47 41.67
N ARG A 82 12.25 -27.54 42.28
CA ARG A 82 13.45 -26.86 41.76
C ARG A 82 14.05 -27.54 40.53
N VAL A 83 13.61 -28.75 40.20
CA VAL A 83 14.08 -29.47 39.00
C VAL A 83 13.37 -28.90 37.78
N ARG A 84 14.20 -28.52 36.82
CA ARG A 84 13.78 -28.05 35.51
C ARG A 84 12.96 -29.12 34.77
N VAL A 85 11.83 -28.72 34.22
CA VAL A 85 10.93 -29.59 33.44
C VAL A 85 10.94 -29.16 31.99
N VAL A 86 11.08 -30.11 31.06
CA VAL A 86 10.92 -29.85 29.64
C VAL A 86 9.45 -30.06 29.23
N VAL A 87 8.85 -29.08 28.60
CA VAL A 87 7.49 -29.15 28.06
C VAL A 87 7.56 -29.36 26.56
N THR A 88 7.03 -30.48 26.08
CA THR A 88 6.96 -30.83 24.66
C THR A 88 5.54 -30.72 24.12
N GLU A 89 5.39 -30.56 22.81
CA GLU A 89 4.06 -30.56 22.20
C GLU A 89 3.38 -31.92 22.37
N GLY A 90 4.05 -32.98 21.91
CA GLY A 90 3.51 -34.33 21.86
C GLY A 90 4.11 -35.31 22.87
N GLU A 91 3.47 -36.48 22.98
CA GLU A 91 3.81 -37.54 23.94
C GLU A 91 5.06 -38.31 23.52
N LYS A 92 5.29 -38.48 22.21
CA LYS A 92 6.49 -39.15 21.69
C LYS A 92 7.77 -38.39 22.06
N ALA A 93 7.75 -37.06 21.94
CA ALA A 93 8.86 -36.19 22.32
C ALA A 93 9.10 -36.24 23.84
N CYS A 94 8.02 -36.21 24.65
CA CYS A 94 8.10 -36.39 26.09
C CYS A 94 8.72 -37.75 26.49
N ASP A 95 8.29 -38.84 25.85
CA ASP A 95 8.84 -40.18 26.07
C ASP A 95 10.33 -40.25 25.73
N ALA A 96 10.74 -39.62 24.62
CA ALA A 96 12.13 -39.62 24.18
C ALA A 96 13.06 -38.93 25.20
N LEU A 97 12.61 -37.81 25.78
CA LEU A 97 13.36 -37.12 26.84
C LEU A 97 13.34 -37.91 28.15
N THR A 98 12.18 -38.44 28.55
CA THR A 98 12.03 -39.24 29.77
C THR A 98 12.89 -40.50 29.72
N GLY A 99 12.96 -41.17 28.56
CA GLY A 99 13.83 -42.33 28.33
C GLY A 99 15.33 -42.02 28.46
N ARG A 100 15.71 -40.74 28.43
CA ARG A 100 17.08 -40.25 28.65
C ARG A 100 17.30 -39.68 30.05
N GLY A 101 16.33 -39.85 30.96
CA GLY A 101 16.42 -39.41 32.35
C GLY A 101 16.08 -37.93 32.57
N ILE A 102 15.46 -37.27 31.59
CA ILE A 102 15.07 -35.86 31.68
C ILE A 102 13.61 -35.78 32.14
N LEU A 103 13.33 -34.95 33.14
CA LEU A 103 11.96 -34.67 33.54
C LEU A 103 11.25 -33.91 32.42
N ALA A 104 10.29 -34.56 31.77
CA ALA A 104 9.52 -33.98 30.68
C ALA A 104 8.02 -34.25 30.82
N VAL A 105 7.22 -33.34 30.28
CA VAL A 105 5.77 -33.47 30.15
C VAL A 105 5.32 -33.07 28.75
N GLY A 106 4.24 -33.68 28.28
CA GLY A 106 3.63 -33.37 26.99
C GLY A 106 2.33 -32.58 27.15
N SER A 107 2.07 -31.63 26.25
CA SER A 107 0.90 -30.75 26.34
C SER A 107 -0.46 -31.44 26.12
N MET A 108 -0.48 -32.59 25.43
CA MET A 108 -1.69 -33.40 25.09
C MET A 108 -2.77 -32.70 24.23
N THR A 109 -2.57 -31.44 23.83
CA THR A 109 -3.58 -30.65 23.10
C THR A 109 -3.37 -30.59 21.59
N GLY A 110 -2.17 -30.98 21.13
CA GLY A 110 -1.68 -30.78 19.77
C GLY A 110 -1.42 -29.30 19.45
N ALA A 111 -0.60 -29.03 18.42
CA ALA A 111 -0.16 -27.68 18.02
C ALA A 111 -1.26 -26.63 17.78
N GLY A 112 -2.52 -27.04 17.62
CA GLY A 112 -3.64 -26.15 17.33
C GLY A 112 -4.33 -25.54 18.54
N HIS A 113 -4.01 -25.99 19.76
CA HIS A 113 -4.68 -25.54 20.98
C HIS A 113 -3.71 -25.45 22.14
N THR A 114 -3.83 -24.40 22.94
CA THR A 114 -3.03 -24.24 24.16
C THR A 114 -3.75 -24.88 25.36
N PRO A 115 -3.05 -25.59 26.28
CA PRO A 115 -3.67 -26.20 27.48
C PRO A 115 -4.21 -25.15 28.46
N SER A 116 -5.32 -25.46 29.13
CA SER A 116 -5.99 -24.52 30.04
C SER A 116 -5.14 -24.21 31.27
N VAL A 117 -5.46 -23.10 31.96
CA VAL A 117 -4.81 -22.70 33.22
C VAL A 117 -4.81 -23.86 34.23
N ALA A 118 -5.90 -24.63 34.31
CA ALA A 118 -5.98 -25.79 35.21
C ALA A 118 -4.99 -26.90 34.83
N SER A 119 -4.79 -27.16 33.53
CA SER A 119 -3.84 -28.16 33.03
C SER A 119 -2.40 -27.73 33.23
N LEU A 120 -2.08 -26.44 33.06
CA LEU A 120 -0.72 -25.90 33.20
C LEU A 120 -0.32 -25.62 34.65
N ARG A 121 -1.27 -25.48 35.57
CA ARG A 121 -1.00 -25.14 36.99
C ARG A 121 0.08 -26.01 37.67
N PRO A 122 0.19 -27.33 37.41
CA PRO A 122 1.24 -28.16 38.00
C PRO A 122 2.67 -27.79 37.58
N LEU A 123 2.86 -27.01 36.51
CA LEU A 123 4.18 -26.51 36.12
C LEU A 123 4.67 -25.36 37.00
N LEU A 124 3.76 -24.66 37.70
CA LEU A 124 4.15 -23.52 38.54
C LEU A 124 5.15 -23.94 39.62
N GLY A 125 6.24 -23.20 39.69
CA GLY A 125 7.33 -23.45 40.64
C GLY A 125 8.43 -24.36 40.10
N HIS A 126 8.26 -24.94 38.91
CA HIS A 126 9.31 -25.58 38.14
C HIS A 126 9.89 -24.63 37.10
N PRO A 127 11.23 -24.57 36.91
CA PRO A 127 11.82 -23.90 35.76
C PRO A 127 11.37 -24.63 34.48
N ALA A 128 10.46 -24.03 33.72
CA ALA A 128 9.87 -24.67 32.55
C ALA A 128 10.71 -24.39 31.31
N VAL A 129 11.16 -25.42 30.59
CA VAL A 129 11.81 -25.29 29.29
C VAL A 129 10.85 -25.74 28.21
N LEU A 130 10.35 -24.78 27.43
CA LEU A 130 9.46 -25.02 26.31
C LEU A 130 10.27 -25.47 25.12
N TRP A 131 9.99 -26.67 24.59
CA TRP A 131 10.66 -27.22 23.42
C TRP A 131 9.67 -27.32 22.27
N PRO A 132 9.67 -26.35 21.33
CA PRO A 132 8.76 -26.36 20.19
C PRO A 132 9.21 -27.36 19.12
N ASP A 133 8.26 -27.92 18.38
CA ASP A 133 8.54 -28.54 17.10
C ASP A 133 9.12 -27.48 16.15
N ALA A 134 10.03 -27.87 15.26
CA ALA A 134 10.77 -26.97 14.38
C ALA A 134 9.95 -26.49 13.17
N ASP A 135 8.77 -25.93 13.44
CA ASP A 135 7.88 -25.27 12.49
C ASP A 135 7.13 -24.09 13.15
N ASP A 136 6.37 -23.32 12.36
CA ASP A 136 5.65 -22.15 12.86
C ASP A 136 4.56 -22.51 13.87
N GLN A 137 3.96 -23.70 13.73
CA GLN A 137 2.84 -24.12 14.56
C GLN A 137 3.31 -24.55 15.96
N GLY A 138 4.40 -25.31 16.03
CA GLY A 138 5.06 -25.70 17.27
C GLY A 138 5.60 -24.49 18.04
N ARG A 139 6.21 -23.53 17.33
CA ARG A 139 6.63 -22.24 17.91
C ARG A 139 5.44 -21.47 18.47
N TRP A 140 4.38 -21.30 17.68
CA TRP A 140 3.15 -20.62 18.13
C TRP A 140 2.55 -21.30 19.37
N HIS A 141 2.52 -22.63 19.40
CA HIS A 141 1.99 -23.38 20.54
C HIS A 141 2.77 -23.11 21.83
N MET A 142 4.09 -23.16 21.77
CA MET A 142 4.95 -22.87 22.93
C MET A 142 4.92 -21.40 23.33
N GLU A 143 4.85 -20.46 22.40
CA GLU A 143 4.65 -19.03 22.70
C GLU A 143 3.37 -18.79 23.51
N ASN A 144 2.25 -19.39 23.12
CA ASN A 144 1.00 -19.26 23.87
C ASN A 144 1.04 -19.96 25.22
N LEU A 145 1.74 -21.09 25.32
CA LEU A 145 1.93 -21.79 26.59
C LEU A 145 2.77 -20.94 27.55
N GLY A 146 3.89 -20.38 27.07
CA GLY A 146 4.71 -19.42 27.82
C GLY A 146 3.91 -18.20 28.26
N GLY A 147 3.08 -17.64 27.38
CA GLY A 147 2.17 -16.54 27.71
C GLY A 147 1.22 -16.87 28.85
N ARG A 148 0.59 -18.05 28.83
CA ARG A 148 -0.30 -18.48 29.93
C ARG A 148 0.42 -18.72 31.24
N LEU A 149 1.62 -19.30 31.20
CA LEU A 149 2.45 -19.45 32.41
C LEU A 149 2.83 -18.08 32.98
N HIS A 150 3.20 -17.13 32.12
CA HIS A 150 3.52 -15.77 32.52
C HIS A 150 2.33 -15.01 33.11
N GLU A 151 1.14 -15.13 32.52
CA GLU A 151 -0.12 -14.58 33.06
C GLU A 151 -0.47 -15.16 34.44
N MET A 152 -0.07 -16.40 34.70
CA MET A 152 -0.21 -17.06 36.00
C MET A 152 0.86 -16.61 37.02
N GLY A 153 1.79 -15.75 36.62
CA GLY A 153 2.88 -15.21 37.46
C GLY A 153 4.18 -16.00 37.40
N ASP A 154 4.33 -16.95 36.47
CA ASP A 154 5.58 -17.68 36.29
C ASP A 154 6.57 -16.88 35.44
N THR A 155 7.70 -16.52 36.03
CA THR A 155 8.76 -15.77 35.36
C THR A 155 9.98 -16.64 35.02
N ASP A 156 9.98 -17.92 35.43
CA ASP A 156 11.10 -18.85 35.20
C ASP A 156 10.78 -19.82 34.05
N VAL A 157 10.34 -19.22 32.94
CA VAL A 157 9.98 -19.91 31.70
C VAL A 157 11.09 -19.67 30.68
N HIS A 158 11.55 -20.72 30.03
CA HIS A 158 12.60 -20.71 29.03
C HIS A 158 12.09 -21.25 27.70
N MET A 159 12.59 -20.72 26.58
CA MET A 159 12.28 -21.25 25.25
C MET A 159 13.53 -21.83 24.62
N LEU A 160 13.52 -23.14 24.37
CA LEU A 160 14.64 -23.83 23.76
C LEU A 160 14.64 -23.61 22.24
N THR A 161 15.80 -23.25 21.69
CA THR A 161 16.03 -23.18 20.26
C THR A 161 17.05 -24.22 19.84
N TRP A 162 16.66 -25.15 18.96
CA TRP A 162 17.57 -26.12 18.36
C TRP A 162 17.91 -25.67 16.94
N ALA A 163 19.07 -25.04 16.77
CA ALA A 163 19.47 -24.41 15.50
C ALA A 163 19.56 -25.40 14.32
N ASP A 164 20.04 -26.62 14.58
CA ASP A 164 20.23 -27.67 13.58
C ASP A 164 19.02 -28.62 13.45
N ALA A 165 17.84 -28.19 13.92
CA ALA A 165 16.64 -29.01 13.83
C ALA A 165 16.26 -29.27 12.37
N PRO A 166 15.93 -30.52 11.99
CA PRO A 166 15.34 -30.77 10.68
C PRO A 166 13.95 -30.08 10.60
N PRO A 167 13.45 -29.75 9.40
CA PRO A 167 12.13 -29.15 9.24
C PRO A 167 11.03 -30.00 9.91
N GLY A 168 10.29 -29.40 10.85
CA GLY A 168 9.26 -30.09 11.64
C GLY A 168 9.81 -31.12 12.65
N GLY A 169 11.12 -31.09 12.93
CA GLY A 169 11.76 -31.95 13.92
C GLY A 169 11.40 -31.57 15.35
N ASP A 170 11.28 -32.57 16.22
CA ASP A 170 10.96 -32.40 17.64
C ASP A 170 12.06 -32.97 18.56
N ALA A 171 11.83 -32.97 19.88
CA ALA A 171 12.78 -33.53 20.83
C ALA A 171 13.01 -35.05 20.64
N ALA A 172 12.09 -35.76 19.98
CA ALA A 172 12.26 -37.18 19.65
C ALA A 172 13.20 -37.40 18.45
N ASP A 173 13.46 -36.37 17.64
CA ASP A 173 14.39 -36.43 16.50
C ASP A 173 15.84 -36.05 16.89
N PHE A 174 16.04 -35.55 18.12
CA PHE A 174 17.37 -35.21 18.62
C PHE A 174 18.22 -36.46 18.92
N SER A 175 19.22 -36.71 18.07
CA SER A 175 20.11 -37.89 18.15
C SER A 175 21.47 -37.63 18.81
N GLY A 176 21.75 -36.40 19.24
CA GLY A 176 23.01 -36.03 19.90
C GLY A 176 23.20 -36.70 21.27
N ALA A 177 24.42 -36.70 21.79
CA ALA A 177 24.78 -37.28 23.10
C ALA A 177 24.05 -36.59 24.28
N ASN A 178 23.99 -37.26 25.45
CA ASN A 178 23.27 -36.74 26.63
C ASN A 178 23.88 -35.44 27.15
N GLU A 179 25.19 -35.26 27.03
CA GLU A 179 25.88 -34.04 27.43
C GLU A 179 25.46 -32.85 26.57
N LEU A 180 25.30 -33.05 25.25
CA LEU A 180 24.82 -32.02 24.33
C LEU A 180 23.36 -31.66 24.60
N LEU A 181 22.53 -32.69 24.85
CA LEU A 181 21.13 -32.49 25.19
C LEU A 181 20.96 -31.69 26.50
N ALA A 182 21.74 -32.05 27.53
CA ALA A 182 21.75 -31.32 28.79
C ALA A 182 22.23 -29.87 28.61
N GLY A 183 23.26 -29.64 27.79
CA GLY A 183 23.73 -28.30 27.44
C GLY A 183 22.67 -27.46 26.73
N LEU A 184 21.93 -28.05 25.78
CA LEU A 184 20.85 -27.38 25.04
C LEU A 184 19.70 -26.95 25.98
N ILE A 185 19.31 -27.83 26.90
CA ILE A 185 18.27 -27.54 27.92
C ILE A 185 18.78 -26.53 28.95
N ALA A 186 20.05 -26.65 29.37
CA ALA A 186 20.67 -25.74 30.33
C ALA A 186 20.75 -24.31 29.78
N GLY A 187 21.14 -24.18 28.51
CA GLY A 187 21.37 -22.93 27.80
C GLY A 187 20.13 -22.30 27.17
N ALA A 188 18.93 -22.87 27.35
CA ALA A 188 17.70 -22.27 26.86
C ALA A 188 17.51 -20.86 27.47
N PRO A 189 17.39 -19.79 26.66
CA PRO A 189 17.19 -18.44 27.18
C PRO A 189 15.85 -18.32 27.90
N ILE A 190 15.77 -17.39 28.86
CA ILE A 190 14.50 -17.00 29.47
C ILE A 190 13.60 -16.46 28.37
N TRP A 191 12.37 -16.96 28.32
CA TRP A 191 11.34 -16.50 27.42
C TRP A 191 10.67 -15.25 27.99
N HIS A 192 10.39 -14.29 27.11
CA HIS A 192 9.64 -13.09 27.44
C HIS A 192 8.49 -12.94 26.45
N PRO A 193 7.33 -12.42 26.89
CA PRO A 193 6.23 -12.14 25.99
C PRO A 193 6.68 -11.16 24.91
N THR A 194 6.39 -11.48 23.64
CA THR A 194 6.68 -10.59 22.51
C THR A 194 5.86 -9.30 22.64
N PRO A 195 6.48 -8.11 22.73
CA PRO A 195 5.75 -6.85 22.80
C PRO A 195 4.92 -6.62 21.53
N VAL A 196 3.62 -6.36 21.68
CA VAL A 196 2.72 -6.05 20.55
C VAL A 196 2.75 -4.57 20.14
N GLY A 197 3.48 -3.75 20.88
CA GLY A 197 3.60 -2.31 20.66
C GLY A 197 4.47 -1.66 21.73
N VAL A 198 4.57 -0.35 21.66
CA VAL A 198 5.22 0.52 22.66
C VAL A 198 4.16 1.45 23.24
N LEU A 199 4.23 1.76 24.53
CA LEU A 199 3.34 2.78 25.08
C LEU A 199 3.77 4.14 24.53
N LEU A 200 2.81 5.01 24.19
CA LEU A 200 3.15 6.35 23.68
C LEU A 200 4.00 7.16 24.67
N SER A 201 3.91 6.88 25.97
CA SER A 201 4.75 7.47 27.02
C SER A 201 6.21 7.03 26.99
N GLU A 202 6.52 5.93 26.29
CA GLU A 202 7.88 5.40 26.11
C GLU A 202 8.53 5.93 24.82
N VAL A 203 7.78 6.66 23.99
CA VAL A 203 8.25 7.22 22.73
C VAL A 203 8.71 8.66 22.97
N GLU A 204 10.00 8.92 22.74
CA GLU A 204 10.57 10.27 22.84
C GLU A 204 9.94 11.20 21.78
N PRO A 205 9.36 12.35 22.16
CA PRO A 205 8.79 13.28 21.20
C PRO A 205 9.87 13.96 20.35
N VAL A 206 9.81 13.77 19.03
CA VAL A 206 10.71 14.42 18.07
C VAL A 206 9.94 15.37 17.15
N GLY A 207 10.54 16.52 16.85
CA GLY A 207 10.00 17.46 15.86
C GLY A 207 10.06 16.90 14.44
N VAL A 208 9.21 17.41 13.55
CA VAL A 208 9.28 17.07 12.13
C VAL A 208 10.55 17.70 11.55
N GLU A 209 11.45 16.87 11.03
CA GLU A 209 12.63 17.32 10.30
C GLU A 209 12.28 17.58 8.83
N TRP A 210 12.84 18.65 8.26
CA TRP A 210 12.55 19.08 6.89
C TRP A 210 13.83 19.14 6.06
N LEU A 211 13.72 18.68 4.81
CA LEU A 211 14.69 19.02 3.78
C LEU A 211 14.48 20.47 3.36
N TRP A 212 13.23 20.83 3.03
CA TRP A 212 12.79 22.20 2.75
C TRP A 212 11.59 22.52 3.65
N PRO A 213 11.75 23.39 4.67
CA PRO A 213 10.68 23.72 5.62
C PRO A 213 9.33 24.03 4.96
N GLY A 214 8.28 23.38 5.46
CA GLY A 214 6.91 23.52 4.96
C GLY A 214 6.62 22.91 3.59
N ARG A 215 7.62 22.34 2.89
CA ARG A 215 7.45 21.78 1.53
C ARG A 215 7.91 20.34 1.38
N ILE A 216 9.09 19.99 1.88
CA ILE A 216 9.69 18.66 1.68
C ILE A 216 10.18 18.12 3.04
N PRO A 217 9.36 17.31 3.74
CA PRO A 217 9.75 16.69 5.01
C PRO A 217 10.71 15.50 4.81
N LEU A 218 11.69 15.34 5.71
CA LEU A 218 12.57 14.17 5.74
C LEU A 218 11.81 12.93 6.22
N GLY A 219 12.20 11.77 5.71
CA GLY A 219 11.59 10.49 6.08
C GLY A 219 10.18 10.25 5.53
N LYS A 220 9.71 11.09 4.60
CA LYS A 220 8.34 11.05 4.07
C LYS A 220 8.32 11.29 2.55
N ILE A 221 7.18 10.97 1.94
CA ILE A 221 6.92 11.21 0.52
C ILE A 221 6.29 12.60 0.31
N THR A 222 6.81 13.32 -0.68
CA THR A 222 6.27 14.56 -1.25
C THR A 222 5.91 14.33 -2.71
N VAL A 223 4.73 14.77 -3.12
CA VAL A 223 4.31 14.72 -4.54
C VAL A 223 4.44 16.10 -5.16
N LEU A 224 5.01 16.17 -6.36
CA LEU A 224 5.08 17.36 -7.20
C LEU A 224 4.24 17.16 -8.47
N ASP A 225 3.06 17.75 -8.47
CA ASP A 225 2.12 17.71 -9.59
C ASP A 225 2.32 18.92 -10.54
N GLY A 226 1.87 18.78 -11.79
CA GLY A 226 1.83 19.87 -12.76
C GLY A 226 1.77 19.38 -14.20
N ASP A 227 1.29 20.22 -15.12
CA ASP A 227 1.18 19.88 -16.53
C ASP A 227 2.54 19.50 -17.16
N PRO A 228 2.56 18.72 -18.26
CA PRO A 228 3.78 18.54 -19.05
C PRO A 228 4.40 19.90 -19.44
N GLY A 229 5.72 20.00 -19.37
CA GLY A 229 6.47 21.20 -19.81
C GLY A 229 6.46 22.41 -18.86
N VAL A 230 5.86 22.32 -17.66
CA VAL A 230 5.88 23.45 -16.69
C VAL A 230 7.19 23.56 -15.89
N GLY A 231 8.15 22.65 -16.09
CA GLY A 231 9.48 22.71 -15.45
C GLY A 231 9.61 21.94 -14.13
N LYS A 232 8.81 20.89 -13.91
CA LYS A 232 8.87 20.06 -12.68
C LYS A 232 10.24 19.41 -12.47
N SER A 233 10.81 18.80 -13.50
CA SER A 233 12.13 18.17 -13.47
C SER A 233 13.23 19.21 -13.18
N ALA A 234 13.16 20.37 -13.84
CA ALA A 234 14.06 21.49 -13.56
C ALA A 234 13.94 21.99 -12.11
N LEU A 235 12.74 21.98 -11.53
CA LEU A 235 12.51 22.32 -10.13
C LEU A 235 13.10 21.30 -9.18
N ALA A 236 12.90 20.00 -9.42
CA ALA A 236 13.52 18.96 -8.60
C ALA A 236 15.05 19.03 -8.65
N LEU A 237 15.63 19.29 -9.83
CA LEU A 237 17.08 19.48 -9.97
C LEU A 237 17.57 20.77 -9.29
N ALA A 238 16.78 21.85 -9.28
CA ALA A 238 17.13 23.07 -8.53
C ALA A 238 17.12 22.84 -7.01
N VAL A 239 16.17 22.04 -6.49
CA VAL A 239 16.13 21.60 -5.09
C VAL A 239 17.36 20.75 -4.78
N ALA A 240 17.69 19.77 -5.64
CA ALA A 240 18.90 18.95 -5.48
C ALA A 240 20.18 19.82 -5.54
N ALA A 241 20.24 20.82 -6.41
CA ALA A 241 21.37 21.74 -6.48
C ALA A 241 21.58 22.51 -5.15
N CYS A 242 20.51 23.04 -4.55
CA CYS A 242 20.58 23.68 -3.22
C CYS A 242 21.12 22.70 -2.17
N LEU A 243 20.58 21.48 -2.14
CA LEU A 243 21.01 20.41 -1.23
C LEU A 243 22.49 20.06 -1.38
N THR A 244 22.98 19.89 -2.61
CA THR A 244 24.36 19.45 -2.85
C THR A 244 25.40 20.44 -2.31
N ARG A 245 25.05 21.73 -2.26
CA ARG A 245 25.90 22.82 -1.77
C ARG A 245 25.57 23.28 -0.35
N GLY A 246 24.39 22.95 0.18
CA GLY A 246 23.85 23.56 1.39
C GLY A 246 23.52 25.05 1.20
N HIS A 247 23.13 25.44 -0.01
CA HIS A 247 22.68 26.81 -0.26
C HIS A 247 21.25 27.00 0.29
N PRO A 248 20.91 28.19 0.81
CA PRO A 248 19.54 28.50 1.20
C PRO A 248 18.56 28.26 0.05
N PHE A 249 17.36 27.79 0.40
CA PHE A 249 16.22 27.74 -0.50
C PHE A 249 15.78 29.14 -0.91
N PRO A 250 15.02 29.28 -2.01
CA PRO A 250 14.59 30.59 -2.53
C PRO A 250 13.73 31.44 -1.60
N ASP A 251 13.14 30.85 -0.56
CA ASP A 251 12.42 31.57 0.50
C ASP A 251 13.33 31.95 1.69
N GLY A 252 14.64 31.73 1.56
CA GLY A 252 15.63 32.01 2.59
C GLY A 252 15.80 30.89 3.63
N ALA A 253 15.04 29.80 3.54
CA ALA A 253 15.19 28.69 4.47
C ALA A 253 16.57 28.03 4.32
N GLU A 254 17.22 27.76 5.45
CA GLU A 254 18.52 27.10 5.45
C GLU A 254 18.41 25.66 4.91
N CYS A 255 19.44 25.23 4.18
CA CYS A 255 19.55 23.86 3.67
C CYS A 255 20.84 23.24 4.19
N LYS A 256 20.72 22.11 4.90
CA LYS A 256 21.90 21.32 5.28
C LYS A 256 22.46 20.61 4.04
N ALA A 257 23.76 20.76 3.79
CA ALA A 257 24.40 20.12 2.65
C ALA A 257 24.27 18.58 2.70
N GLY A 258 23.96 17.95 1.57
CA GLY A 258 23.75 16.51 1.47
C GLY A 258 23.83 15.99 0.04
N CYS A 259 23.53 14.71 -0.15
CA CYS A 259 23.51 14.06 -1.47
C CYS A 259 22.07 13.79 -1.93
N ALA A 260 21.89 13.68 -3.25
CA ALA A 260 20.63 13.28 -3.86
C ALA A 260 20.78 11.99 -4.67
N VAL A 261 19.75 11.16 -4.67
CA VAL A 261 19.59 10.03 -5.59
C VAL A 261 18.51 10.39 -6.62
N LEU A 262 18.76 10.12 -7.90
CA LEU A 262 17.84 10.42 -8.99
C LEU A 262 17.44 9.13 -9.72
N LEU A 263 16.13 8.95 -9.87
CA LEU A 263 15.51 8.00 -10.77
C LEU A 263 14.84 8.82 -11.88
N THR A 264 15.45 8.84 -13.06
CA THR A 264 14.97 9.59 -14.23
C THR A 264 14.71 8.62 -15.38
N ALA A 265 13.52 8.74 -16.00
CA ALA A 265 13.15 7.93 -17.15
C ALA A 265 13.06 8.74 -18.46
N GLU A 266 12.87 10.06 -18.36
CA GLU A 266 12.62 10.93 -19.52
C GLU A 266 13.85 11.70 -19.96
N ASP A 267 14.73 12.07 -19.02
CA ASP A 267 15.87 12.94 -19.28
C ASP A 267 17.20 12.15 -19.30
N GLY A 268 18.01 12.38 -20.34
CA GLY A 268 19.35 11.81 -20.47
C GLY A 268 20.33 12.38 -19.45
N LEU A 269 21.19 11.51 -18.89
CA LEU A 269 22.13 11.93 -17.84
C LEU A 269 23.17 12.93 -18.33
N ALA A 270 23.71 12.71 -19.54
CA ALA A 270 24.83 13.48 -20.08
C ALA A 270 24.40 14.80 -20.72
N ASP A 271 23.30 14.81 -21.46
CA ASP A 271 22.83 15.96 -22.24
C ASP A 271 21.84 16.85 -21.48
N THR A 272 21.21 16.31 -20.42
CA THR A 272 20.10 16.98 -19.75
C THR A 272 20.31 17.12 -18.25
N VAL A 273 20.40 16.01 -17.51
CA VAL A 273 20.43 16.05 -16.03
C VAL A 273 21.67 16.75 -15.51
N ARG A 274 22.86 16.30 -15.92
CA ARG A 274 24.12 16.89 -15.44
C ARG A 274 24.25 18.37 -15.80
N PRO A 275 24.04 18.79 -17.07
CA PRO A 275 24.10 20.21 -17.43
C PRO A 275 23.12 21.07 -16.63
N ARG A 276 21.90 20.59 -16.35
CA ARG A 276 20.91 21.32 -15.54
C ARG A 276 21.31 21.45 -14.07
N VAL A 277 21.88 20.39 -13.47
CA VAL A 277 22.42 20.46 -12.09
C VAL A 277 23.53 21.51 -12.01
N GLU A 278 24.47 21.49 -12.95
CA GLU A 278 25.58 22.45 -13.01
C GLU A 278 25.06 23.88 -13.25
N ALA A 279 24.13 24.07 -14.18
CA ALA A 279 23.52 25.38 -14.47
C ALA A 279 22.70 25.93 -13.29
N ALA A 280 22.12 25.06 -12.46
CA ALA A 280 21.45 25.44 -11.21
C ALA A 280 22.44 25.71 -10.05
N GLY A 281 23.75 25.60 -10.28
CA GLY A 281 24.80 25.84 -9.28
C GLY A 281 25.11 24.64 -8.37
N GLY A 282 24.60 23.45 -8.70
CA GLY A 282 24.79 22.23 -7.92
C GLY A 282 26.21 21.65 -7.99
N ASP A 283 26.44 20.61 -7.20
CA ASP A 283 27.64 19.77 -7.29
C ASP A 283 27.26 18.37 -7.81
N PRO A 284 27.57 18.02 -9.07
CA PRO A 284 27.20 16.73 -9.64
C PRO A 284 27.87 15.54 -8.93
N ARG A 285 28.96 15.75 -8.17
CA ARG A 285 29.62 14.69 -7.39
C ARG A 285 28.76 14.19 -6.22
N ARG A 286 27.72 14.93 -5.86
CA ARG A 286 26.77 14.63 -4.77
C ARG A 286 25.40 14.22 -5.30
N VAL A 287 25.31 13.89 -6.59
CA VAL A 287 24.10 13.41 -7.25
C VAL A 287 24.38 12.04 -7.84
N LEU A 288 23.74 11.01 -7.29
CA LEU A 288 23.81 9.66 -7.82
C LEU A 288 22.55 9.40 -8.65
N ALA A 289 22.71 9.23 -9.96
CA ALA A 289 21.61 8.76 -10.81
C ALA A 289 21.67 7.24 -10.92
N ILE A 290 20.55 6.56 -10.70
CA ILE A 290 20.45 5.12 -10.96
C ILE A 290 20.21 4.96 -12.46
N PRO A 291 21.16 4.39 -13.23
CA PRO A 291 20.98 4.20 -14.65
C PRO A 291 19.94 3.11 -14.90
N GLU A 292 19.43 3.04 -16.13
CA GLU A 292 18.81 1.81 -16.61
C GLU A 292 19.85 0.70 -16.54
N THR A 293 19.56 -0.38 -15.81
CA THR A 293 20.51 -1.49 -15.70
C THR A 293 20.62 -2.18 -17.06
N GLY A 294 21.81 -2.07 -17.67
CA GLY A 294 22.17 -2.84 -18.86
C GLY A 294 22.29 -4.32 -18.50
N ASP A 295 21.75 -5.15 -19.39
CA ASP A 295 21.56 -6.61 -19.32
C ASP A 295 20.21 -7.01 -18.67
N ASP A 296 19.17 -7.08 -19.52
CA ASP A 296 17.81 -7.63 -19.31
C ASP A 296 16.86 -7.00 -18.25
N HIS A 297 17.31 -6.08 -17.38
CA HIS A 297 16.50 -5.66 -16.22
C HIS A 297 15.79 -4.28 -16.28
N GLY A 298 16.00 -3.45 -17.30
CA GLY A 298 15.23 -2.21 -17.49
C GLY A 298 15.43 -1.14 -16.39
N GLN A 299 14.44 -0.25 -16.21
CA GLN A 299 14.40 0.72 -15.11
C GLN A 299 13.95 0.05 -13.79
N PRO A 300 14.40 0.52 -12.61
CA PRO A 300 13.93 0.00 -11.33
C PRO A 300 12.40 0.05 -11.20
N ILE A 301 11.79 -1.02 -10.71
CA ILE A 301 10.35 -1.14 -10.53
C ILE A 301 9.98 -1.18 -9.06
N LEU A 302 9.03 -0.34 -8.64
CA LEU A 302 8.53 -0.29 -7.27
C LEU A 302 7.37 -1.27 -7.04
N PRO A 303 7.34 -2.03 -5.93
CA PRO A 303 8.29 -2.00 -4.81
C PRO A 303 9.47 -2.98 -4.94
N ASP A 304 9.54 -3.76 -6.03
CA ASP A 304 10.42 -4.92 -6.15
C ASP A 304 11.92 -4.55 -6.09
N ASP A 305 12.32 -3.44 -6.68
CA ASP A 305 13.71 -2.95 -6.74
C ASP A 305 14.06 -1.91 -5.67
N LEU A 306 13.26 -1.83 -4.59
CA LEU A 306 13.61 -1.00 -3.43
C LEU A 306 14.99 -1.29 -2.84
N PRO A 307 15.52 -2.54 -2.81
CA PRO A 307 16.88 -2.80 -2.34
C PRO A 307 17.96 -2.05 -3.12
N VAL A 308 17.77 -1.83 -4.43
CA VAL A 308 18.71 -1.06 -5.27
C VAL A 308 18.68 0.41 -4.87
N ILE A 309 17.47 0.96 -4.67
CA ILE A 309 17.28 2.35 -4.22
C ILE A 309 17.87 2.55 -2.83
N GLU A 310 17.67 1.59 -1.90
CA GLU A 310 18.26 1.61 -0.57
C GLU A 310 19.79 1.59 -0.61
N SER A 311 20.37 0.72 -1.44
CA SER A 311 21.82 0.67 -1.66
C SER A 311 22.37 2.01 -2.15
N ALA A 312 21.71 2.62 -3.13
CA ALA A 312 22.07 3.94 -3.65
C ALA A 312 21.98 5.04 -2.57
N ILE A 313 20.91 5.06 -1.77
CA ILE A 313 20.74 5.99 -0.66
C ILE A 313 21.91 5.85 0.32
N ARG A 314 22.24 4.61 0.73
CA ARG A 314 23.31 4.33 1.69
C ARG A 314 24.69 4.68 1.13
N GLN A 315 24.95 4.38 -0.14
CA GLN A 315 26.23 4.64 -0.82
C GLN A 315 26.65 6.11 -0.72
N VAL A 316 25.71 7.05 -0.86
CA VAL A 316 26.00 8.49 -0.83
C VAL A 316 25.43 9.19 0.40
N SER A 317 24.82 8.46 1.33
CA SER A 317 24.07 9.02 2.47
C SER A 317 23.06 10.09 2.02
N ALA A 318 22.21 9.72 1.06
CA ALA A 318 21.30 10.66 0.40
C ALA A 318 20.26 11.22 1.36
N ALA A 319 20.06 12.54 1.31
CA ALA A 319 18.98 13.22 2.03
C ALA A 319 17.74 13.43 1.15
N LEU A 320 17.86 13.25 -0.17
CA LEU A 320 16.78 13.38 -1.14
C LEU A 320 16.83 12.24 -2.15
N VAL A 321 15.67 11.66 -2.46
CA VAL A 321 15.44 10.78 -3.60
C VAL A 321 14.42 11.46 -4.52
N VAL A 322 14.73 11.61 -5.80
CA VAL A 322 13.81 12.13 -6.81
C VAL A 322 13.39 11.00 -7.74
N ILE A 323 12.09 10.86 -7.98
CA ILE A 323 11.50 9.89 -8.91
C ILE A 323 10.72 10.64 -9.98
N ASP A 324 11.21 10.60 -11.23
CA ASP A 324 10.70 11.43 -12.33
C ASP A 324 10.55 10.68 -13.66
N PRO A 325 9.31 10.46 -14.14
CA PRO A 325 8.03 10.54 -13.41
C PRO A 325 7.73 9.23 -12.66
N LEU A 326 6.89 9.27 -11.61
CA LEU A 326 6.50 8.08 -10.83
C LEU A 326 6.07 6.90 -11.70
N VAL A 327 5.28 7.19 -12.73
CA VAL A 327 4.61 6.18 -13.57
C VAL A 327 5.58 5.30 -14.35
N ALA A 328 6.82 5.76 -14.58
CA ALA A 328 7.84 4.99 -15.26
C ALA A 328 8.44 3.88 -14.38
N PHE A 329 8.38 4.06 -13.06
CA PHE A 329 8.95 3.14 -12.05
C PHE A 329 7.86 2.28 -11.37
N LEU A 330 6.66 2.20 -11.96
CA LEU A 330 5.59 1.31 -11.51
C LEU A 330 5.47 0.11 -12.47
N PRO A 331 5.13 -1.10 -11.95
CA PRO A 331 4.99 -2.29 -12.79
C PRO A 331 3.95 -2.08 -13.90
N ALA A 332 4.20 -2.62 -15.08
CA ALA A 332 3.29 -2.50 -16.23
C ALA A 332 1.86 -3.04 -15.96
N GLY A 333 1.72 -3.97 -15.00
CA GLY A 333 0.44 -4.51 -14.54
C GLY A 333 -0.28 -3.68 -13.47
N VAL A 334 0.35 -2.63 -12.92
CA VAL A 334 -0.28 -1.76 -11.93
C VAL A 334 -1.26 -0.83 -12.63
N ASN A 335 -2.54 -0.98 -12.29
CA ASN A 335 -3.53 0.00 -12.68
C ASN A 335 -3.34 1.25 -11.83
N THR A 336 -2.68 2.25 -12.40
CA THR A 336 -2.44 3.54 -11.73
C THR A 336 -3.70 4.29 -11.33
N PHE A 337 -4.90 3.83 -11.71
CA PHE A 337 -6.20 4.35 -11.29
C PHE A 337 -6.86 3.54 -10.15
N ARG A 338 -6.24 2.43 -9.70
CA ARG A 338 -6.70 1.63 -8.56
C ARG A 338 -5.89 1.95 -7.32
N ASP A 339 -6.54 2.56 -6.33
CA ASP A 339 -5.92 2.99 -5.07
C ASP A 339 -5.16 1.90 -4.33
N GLN A 340 -5.64 0.66 -4.38
CA GLN A 340 -5.01 -0.47 -3.70
C GLN A 340 -3.62 -0.79 -4.26
N ASP A 341 -3.49 -0.82 -5.59
CA ASP A 341 -2.25 -1.20 -6.28
C ASP A 341 -1.17 -0.13 -6.10
N VAL A 342 -1.57 1.15 -6.08
CA VAL A 342 -0.63 2.24 -5.82
C VAL A 342 -0.18 2.26 -4.36
N ARG A 343 -1.09 1.98 -3.41
CA ARG A 343 -0.70 1.88 -1.99
C ARG A 343 0.27 0.74 -1.73
N SER A 344 0.14 -0.41 -2.42
CA SER A 344 1.09 -1.52 -2.26
C SER A 344 2.49 -1.17 -2.74
N ALA A 345 2.63 -0.27 -3.73
CA ALA A 345 3.94 0.21 -4.18
C ALA A 345 4.51 1.33 -3.29
N LEU A 346 3.68 2.29 -2.87
CA LEU A 346 4.14 3.47 -2.13
C LEU A 346 4.33 3.22 -0.62
N ALA A 347 3.62 2.28 -0.01
CA ALA A 347 3.78 2.00 1.42
C ALA A 347 5.17 1.45 1.77
N PRO A 348 5.75 0.48 1.01
CA PRO A 348 7.15 0.08 1.17
C PRO A 348 8.13 1.24 0.95
N LEU A 349 7.93 2.08 -0.07
CA LEU A 349 8.77 3.26 -0.32
C LEU A 349 8.72 4.27 0.83
N ALA A 350 7.55 4.48 1.44
CA ALA A 350 7.40 5.35 2.61
C ALA A 350 8.18 4.81 3.82
N ARG A 351 8.17 3.48 4.04
CA ARG A 351 8.98 2.85 5.10
C ARG A 351 10.48 2.98 4.83
N LEU A 352 10.91 2.84 3.58
CA LEU A 352 12.30 3.06 3.19
C LEU A 352 12.73 4.51 3.49
N ALA A 353 11.90 5.49 3.11
CA ALA A 353 12.15 6.90 3.40
C ALA A 353 12.35 7.14 4.91
N GLU A 354 11.42 6.61 5.72
CA GLU A 354 11.46 6.73 7.19
C GLU A 354 12.70 6.07 7.80
N GLY A 355 13.02 4.84 7.39
CA GLY A 355 14.17 4.09 7.90
C GLY A 355 15.52 4.74 7.54
N CYS A 356 15.62 5.29 6.32
CA CYS A 356 16.83 5.96 5.85
C CYS A 356 16.88 7.46 6.21
N ARG A 357 15.81 8.02 6.79
CA ARG A 357 15.63 9.46 7.05
C ARG A 357 15.87 10.36 5.83
N CYS A 358 15.55 9.89 4.62
CA CYS A 358 15.65 10.67 3.39
C CYS A 358 14.28 11.19 2.96
N ALA A 359 14.22 12.37 2.34
CA ALA A 359 12.99 12.84 1.70
C ALA A 359 12.82 12.16 0.33
N VAL A 360 11.59 11.80 -0.03
CA VAL A 360 11.28 11.28 -1.36
C VAL A 360 10.39 12.27 -2.10
N LEU A 361 10.86 12.80 -3.22
CA LEU A 361 10.14 13.70 -4.10
C LEU A 361 9.71 12.95 -5.36
N VAL A 362 8.41 12.84 -5.55
CA VAL A 362 7.82 12.07 -6.66
C VAL A 362 7.12 13.03 -7.63
N ILE A 363 7.48 12.96 -8.92
CA ILE A 363 6.92 13.82 -9.95
C ILE A 363 5.77 13.12 -10.67
N ARG A 364 4.70 13.87 -10.93
CA ARG A 364 3.50 13.38 -11.61
C ARG A 364 2.87 14.45 -12.51
N HIS A 365 2.26 14.02 -13.61
CA HIS A 365 1.49 14.89 -14.49
C HIS A 365 0.07 15.06 -13.98
N LEU A 366 -0.57 16.20 -14.28
CA LEU A 366 -2.00 16.38 -14.02
C LEU A 366 -2.87 15.52 -14.96
N ASN A 367 -4.07 15.17 -14.49
CA ASN A 367 -5.09 14.53 -15.32
C ASN A 367 -5.80 15.56 -16.21
N LYS A 368 -6.42 15.08 -17.29
CA LYS A 368 -7.15 15.91 -18.27
C LYS A 368 -8.55 16.33 -17.80
N ARG A 369 -8.91 16.11 -16.52
CA ARG A 369 -10.24 16.49 -16.01
C ARG A 369 -10.25 17.99 -15.76
N ASP A 370 -11.32 18.64 -16.20
CA ASP A 370 -11.56 20.06 -15.94
C ASP A 370 -12.38 20.22 -14.65
N GLY A 371 -12.00 21.19 -13.81
CA GLY A 371 -12.70 21.53 -12.56
C GLY A 371 -12.37 20.64 -11.36
N GLY A 372 -12.78 21.09 -10.18
CA GLY A 372 -12.59 20.39 -8.89
C GLY A 372 -11.31 20.78 -8.14
N PRO A 373 -11.20 20.39 -6.84
CA PRO A 373 -10.07 20.76 -5.98
C PRO A 373 -8.72 20.29 -6.50
N ALA A 374 -7.68 21.12 -6.33
CA ALA A 374 -6.34 20.87 -6.85
C ALA A 374 -5.71 19.56 -6.38
N VAL A 375 -6.01 19.14 -5.15
CA VAL A 375 -5.52 17.87 -4.57
C VAL A 375 -5.93 16.63 -5.39
N TYR A 376 -7.03 16.70 -6.16
CA TYR A 376 -7.53 15.60 -6.99
C TYR A 376 -7.12 15.68 -8.47
N ARG A 377 -6.34 16.69 -8.84
CA ARG A 377 -6.00 16.98 -10.24
C ARG A 377 -4.75 16.26 -10.73
N GLY A 378 -3.96 15.65 -9.85
CA GLY A 378 -2.86 14.79 -10.26
C GLY A 378 -3.33 13.52 -11.02
N GLY A 379 -2.49 13.05 -11.93
CA GLY A 379 -2.72 11.89 -12.78
C GLY A 379 -2.79 10.57 -11.99
N GLY A 380 -3.51 9.59 -12.50
CA GLY A 380 -3.69 8.31 -11.82
C GLY A 380 -4.55 8.41 -10.56
N SER A 381 -4.20 7.63 -9.53
CA SER A 381 -4.99 7.36 -8.34
C SER A 381 -4.85 8.46 -7.29
N ILE A 382 -5.95 8.74 -6.58
CA ILE A 382 -5.98 9.61 -5.39
C ILE A 382 -5.10 9.01 -4.27
N GLY A 383 -4.89 7.69 -4.27
CA GLY A 383 -3.98 6.97 -3.38
C GLY A 383 -2.55 7.51 -3.35
N ILE A 384 -2.05 8.09 -4.46
CA ILE A 384 -0.71 8.68 -4.54
C ILE A 384 -0.58 9.89 -3.60
N ILE A 385 -1.45 10.88 -3.79
CA ILE A 385 -1.44 12.10 -2.97
C ILE A 385 -1.88 11.80 -1.53
N ALA A 386 -2.72 10.78 -1.33
CA ALA A 386 -3.12 10.32 0.00
C ALA A 386 -1.94 9.76 0.80
N ALA A 387 -1.04 9.00 0.17
CA ALA A 387 0.16 8.44 0.79
C ALA A 387 1.21 9.52 1.14
N ALA A 388 1.25 10.62 0.39
CA ALA A 388 2.18 11.72 0.63
C ALA A 388 1.80 12.56 1.86
N ARG A 389 2.80 13.07 2.58
CA ARG A 389 2.61 14.02 3.71
C ARG A 389 2.67 15.48 3.28
N SER A 390 3.26 15.73 2.11
CA SER A 390 3.29 17.02 1.43
C SER A 390 2.90 16.84 -0.03
N GLY A 391 2.17 17.80 -0.58
CA GLY A 391 1.77 17.87 -1.98
C GLY A 391 1.99 19.28 -2.50
N LEU A 392 2.73 19.37 -3.61
CA LEU A 392 3.10 20.59 -4.28
C LEU A 392 2.56 20.58 -5.71
N LEU A 393 2.26 21.74 -6.25
CA LEU A 393 1.78 21.94 -7.61
C LEU A 393 2.62 23.01 -8.31
N VAL A 394 3.05 22.72 -9.53
CA VAL A 394 3.57 23.74 -10.46
C VAL A 394 2.50 24.08 -11.49
N GLY A 395 2.08 25.34 -11.50
CA GLY A 395 1.15 25.89 -12.49
C GLY A 395 1.77 27.05 -13.27
N ARG A 396 1.13 27.44 -14.38
CA ARG A 396 1.44 28.69 -15.07
C ARG A 396 0.95 29.86 -14.23
N ASP A 397 1.70 30.95 -14.21
CA ASP A 397 1.27 32.17 -13.52
C ASP A 397 0.12 32.85 -14.30
N PRO A 398 -1.06 33.05 -13.68
CA PRO A 398 -2.19 33.73 -14.29
C PRO A 398 -1.89 35.13 -14.80
N ASP A 399 -0.98 35.83 -14.13
CA ASP A 399 -0.70 37.25 -14.37
C ASP A 399 0.53 37.45 -15.27
N ASN A 400 1.35 36.42 -15.47
CA ASN A 400 2.56 36.50 -16.31
C ASN A 400 2.88 35.15 -16.99
N PRO A 401 2.71 35.03 -18.32
CA PRO A 401 2.89 33.76 -19.03
C PRO A 401 4.34 33.23 -19.01
N GLU A 402 5.34 34.07 -18.72
CA GLU A 402 6.75 33.66 -18.59
C GLU A 402 7.06 33.02 -17.24
N ARG A 403 6.21 33.25 -16.22
CA ARG A 403 6.40 32.72 -14.86
C ARG A 403 5.62 31.42 -14.64
N ARG A 404 6.11 30.67 -13.67
CA ARG A 404 5.49 29.48 -13.08
C ARG A 404 5.38 29.69 -11.59
N ILE A 405 4.40 29.04 -10.98
CA ILE A 405 4.12 29.17 -9.55
C ILE A 405 4.18 27.78 -8.93
N LEU A 406 4.99 27.64 -7.89
CA LEU A 406 5.03 26.51 -6.97
C LEU A 406 4.09 26.81 -5.81
N ALA A 407 2.98 26.10 -5.72
CA ALA A 407 1.98 26.22 -4.66
C ALA A 407 1.85 24.92 -3.86
N SER A 408 1.43 25.03 -2.60
CA SER A 408 1.11 23.87 -1.77
C SER A 408 -0.35 23.44 -2.00
N VAL A 409 -0.57 22.16 -2.33
CA VAL A 409 -1.91 21.55 -2.42
C VAL A 409 -2.27 20.73 -1.18
N LYS A 410 -1.27 20.23 -0.45
CA LYS A 410 -1.47 19.42 0.76
C LYS A 410 -0.28 19.61 1.69
N ASN A 411 -0.56 19.85 2.96
CA ASN A 411 0.46 19.77 4.00
C ASN A 411 -0.18 19.24 5.29
N ASN A 412 0.29 18.08 5.74
CA ASN A 412 -0.23 17.44 6.95
C ASN A 412 0.61 17.75 8.20
N LEU A 413 1.76 18.41 8.04
CA LEU A 413 2.80 18.54 9.06
C LEU A 413 3.06 20.01 9.47
N SER A 414 2.55 20.97 8.71
CA SER A 414 2.59 22.40 9.04
C SER A 414 1.47 23.16 8.33
N ALA A 415 1.33 24.45 8.65
CA ALA A 415 0.59 25.37 7.80
C ALA A 415 1.22 25.41 6.38
N PRO A 416 0.40 25.60 5.32
CA PRO A 416 0.90 25.70 3.96
C PRO A 416 1.80 26.94 3.82
N PRO A 417 3.00 26.81 3.23
CA PRO A 417 3.90 27.94 3.07
C PRO A 417 3.45 28.84 1.90
N PRO A 418 3.93 30.09 1.82
CA PRO A 418 3.65 30.97 0.69
C PRO A 418 4.05 30.35 -0.64
N SER A 419 3.25 30.57 -1.69
CA SER A 419 3.60 30.14 -3.04
C SER A 419 4.82 30.90 -3.55
N LEU A 420 5.61 30.26 -4.41
CA LEU A 420 6.83 30.84 -4.98
C LEU A 420 6.72 30.96 -6.49
N ALA A 421 7.12 32.09 -7.04
CA ALA A 421 7.19 32.32 -8.47
C ALA A 421 8.60 32.04 -9.00
N PHE A 422 8.70 31.50 -10.22
CA PHE A 422 9.96 31.32 -10.91
C PHE A 422 9.83 31.37 -12.42
N ARG A 423 10.95 31.53 -13.13
CA ARG A 423 11.05 31.44 -14.59
C ARG A 423 12.02 30.34 -15.00
N LEU A 424 11.79 29.78 -16.19
CA LEU A 424 12.74 28.90 -16.84
C LEU A 424 13.61 29.76 -17.75
N VAL A 425 14.92 29.76 -17.51
CA VAL A 425 15.88 30.51 -18.31
C VAL A 425 16.90 29.56 -18.92
N ALA A 426 17.21 29.77 -20.20
CA ALA A 426 18.25 29.05 -20.92
C ALA A 426 19.15 30.11 -21.58
N PRO A 427 20.25 30.53 -20.93
CA PRO A 427 21.20 31.45 -21.57
C PRO A 427 21.79 30.78 -22.83
N ASP A 428 22.16 31.56 -23.85
CA ASP A 428 22.49 31.09 -25.20
C ASP A 428 23.36 29.81 -25.23
N GLY A 429 22.77 28.69 -25.64
CA GLY A 429 23.43 27.37 -25.74
C GLY A 429 23.59 26.60 -24.42
N GLY A 430 23.15 27.16 -23.29
CA GLY A 430 23.22 26.57 -21.95
C GLY A 430 21.98 25.77 -21.55
N ALA A 431 22.13 24.93 -20.52
CA ALA A 431 21.03 24.14 -19.98
C ALA A 431 19.97 25.00 -19.27
N VAL A 432 18.72 24.57 -19.35
CA VAL A 432 17.58 25.21 -18.66
C VAL A 432 17.82 25.21 -17.15
N ARG A 433 17.73 26.37 -16.51
CA ARG A 433 17.74 26.53 -15.05
C ARG A 433 16.57 27.34 -14.56
N ILE A 434 16.30 27.25 -13.26
CA ILE A 434 15.31 28.07 -12.58
C ILE A 434 15.90 29.41 -12.17
N GLU A 435 15.14 30.47 -12.39
CA GLU A 435 15.34 31.79 -11.80
C GLU A 435 14.15 32.13 -10.89
N TRP A 436 14.42 32.28 -9.59
CA TRP A 436 13.40 32.57 -8.59
C TRP A 436 12.95 34.03 -8.63
N CYS A 437 11.64 34.25 -8.56
CA CYS A 437 11.00 35.56 -8.67
C CYS A 437 10.32 36.00 -7.36
N GLY A 438 10.66 35.38 -6.24
CA GLY A 438 10.07 35.66 -4.92
C GLY A 438 8.72 34.97 -4.70
N THR A 439 7.94 35.51 -3.76
CA THR A 439 6.63 34.95 -3.38
C THR A 439 5.52 35.34 -4.34
N SER A 440 4.47 34.53 -4.40
CA SER A 440 3.27 34.75 -5.21
C SER A 440 2.01 34.69 -4.33
N PRO A 441 0.99 35.53 -4.61
CA PRO A 441 -0.29 35.47 -3.89
C PRO A 441 -1.21 34.34 -4.38
N HIS A 442 -0.88 33.65 -5.48
CA HIS A 442 -1.74 32.61 -6.05
C HIS A 442 -1.60 31.28 -5.31
N ASP A 443 -2.72 30.65 -5.00
CA ASP A 443 -2.80 29.29 -4.48
C ASP A 443 -2.99 28.26 -5.61
N ALA A 444 -2.92 26.97 -5.26
CA ALA A 444 -2.99 25.90 -6.24
C ALA A 444 -4.33 25.81 -6.97
N ASP A 445 -5.46 26.09 -6.30
CA ASP A 445 -6.78 26.04 -6.92
C ASP A 445 -6.92 27.12 -7.99
N ARG A 446 -6.42 28.33 -7.73
CA ARG A 446 -6.38 29.42 -8.71
C ARG A 446 -5.52 29.07 -9.92
N LEU A 447 -4.36 28.42 -9.74
CA LEU A 447 -3.51 28.00 -10.85
C LEU A 447 -4.22 27.01 -11.79
N LEU A 448 -5.06 26.12 -11.24
CA LEU A 448 -5.77 25.09 -12.02
C LEU A 448 -7.10 25.55 -12.59
N ALA A 449 -7.69 26.61 -12.03
CA ALA A 449 -8.85 27.29 -12.57
C ALA A 449 -8.49 28.23 -13.74
N TRP A 450 -7.24 28.71 -13.79
CA TRP A 450 -6.79 29.62 -14.83
C TRP A 450 -6.79 28.95 -16.22
N ARG A 451 -7.38 29.65 -17.19
CA ARG A 451 -7.32 29.27 -18.61
C ARG A 451 -6.52 30.33 -19.38
N PRO A 452 -5.58 29.92 -20.26
CA PRO A 452 -4.89 30.86 -21.11
C PRO A 452 -5.89 31.52 -22.07
N PRO A 453 -5.79 32.84 -22.28
CA PRO A 453 -6.50 33.52 -23.37
C PRO A 453 -6.15 32.85 -24.72
N GLY A 454 -7.16 32.53 -25.54
CA GLY A 454 -7.04 31.77 -26.79
C GLY A 454 -6.87 30.25 -26.62
N GLY A 455 -7.13 29.72 -25.42
CA GLY A 455 -7.06 28.29 -25.13
C GLY A 455 -8.06 27.43 -25.92
N ALA A 456 -7.87 26.10 -25.93
CA ALA A 456 -8.71 25.18 -26.72
C ALA A 456 -10.22 25.25 -26.43
N GLY A 457 -10.62 25.71 -25.23
CA GLY A 457 -12.02 25.96 -24.87
C GLY A 457 -12.57 27.27 -25.46
N GLU A 458 -11.77 28.32 -25.47
CA GLU A 458 -12.13 29.62 -26.06
C GLU A 458 -12.13 29.54 -27.59
N ARG A 459 -11.11 28.90 -28.20
CA ARG A 459 -11.09 28.56 -29.63
C ARG A 459 -12.26 27.68 -30.06
N LEU A 460 -12.74 26.78 -29.19
CA LEU A 460 -13.93 25.98 -29.45
C LEU A 460 -15.20 26.84 -29.38
N SER A 461 -15.30 27.74 -28.39
CA SER A 461 -16.40 28.69 -28.26
C SER A 461 -16.44 29.70 -29.42
N GLU A 462 -15.29 30.20 -29.86
CA GLU A 462 -15.14 31.06 -31.04
C GLU A 462 -15.52 30.30 -32.32
N ALA A 463 -15.10 29.04 -32.47
CA ALA A 463 -15.50 28.21 -33.59
C ALA A 463 -17.01 27.89 -33.58
N GLN A 464 -17.62 27.74 -32.39
CA GLN A 464 -19.06 27.60 -32.24
C GLN A 464 -19.79 28.89 -32.63
N ALA A 465 -19.35 30.05 -32.13
CA ALA A 465 -19.92 31.35 -32.49
C ALA A 465 -19.81 31.61 -34.00
N PHE A 466 -18.65 31.31 -34.60
CA PHE A 466 -18.45 31.36 -36.05
C PHE A 466 -19.43 30.46 -36.81
N LEU A 467 -19.57 29.19 -36.43
CA LEU A 467 -20.49 28.27 -37.10
C LEU A 467 -21.96 28.68 -36.97
N THR A 468 -22.36 29.19 -35.80
CA THR A 468 -23.71 29.70 -35.56
C THR A 468 -24.00 30.92 -36.45
N ASP A 469 -23.08 31.88 -36.51
CA ASP A 469 -23.24 33.08 -37.35
C ASP A 469 -23.22 32.74 -38.85
N PHE A 470 -22.27 31.91 -39.28
CA PHE A 470 -22.10 31.53 -40.69
C PHE A 470 -23.30 30.76 -41.25
N LEU A 471 -24.00 29.99 -40.41
CA LEU A 471 -25.17 29.19 -40.77
C LEU A 471 -26.51 29.88 -40.40
N ALA A 472 -26.48 31.07 -39.80
CA ALA A 472 -27.68 31.77 -39.33
C ALA A 472 -28.69 32.05 -40.44
N ASN A 473 -28.21 32.29 -41.67
CA ASN A 473 -29.04 32.56 -42.84
C ASN A 473 -29.42 31.30 -43.64
N GLY A 474 -29.28 30.11 -43.03
CA GLY A 474 -29.70 28.84 -43.61
C GLY A 474 -28.55 27.95 -44.10
N PRO A 475 -28.89 26.82 -44.77
CA PRO A 475 -27.94 25.75 -45.09
C PRO A 475 -26.82 26.19 -46.03
N GLN A 476 -25.56 25.90 -45.65
CA GLN A 476 -24.38 26.28 -46.45
C GLN A 476 -23.59 25.05 -46.94
N PRO A 477 -22.97 25.10 -48.14
CA PRO A 477 -22.07 24.05 -48.60
C PRO A 477 -20.88 23.84 -47.65
N SER A 478 -20.62 22.60 -47.26
CA SER A 478 -19.59 22.24 -46.29
C SER A 478 -18.17 22.65 -46.69
N ASP A 479 -17.85 22.60 -47.98
CA ASP A 479 -16.58 23.05 -48.54
C ASP A 479 -16.37 24.56 -48.37
N VAL A 480 -17.45 25.35 -48.48
CA VAL A 480 -17.45 26.81 -48.25
C VAL A 480 -17.28 27.13 -46.77
N VAL A 481 -18.00 26.41 -45.89
CA VAL A 481 -17.88 26.57 -44.43
C VAL A 481 -16.47 26.21 -43.95
N GLU A 482 -15.90 25.10 -44.45
CA GLU A 482 -14.55 24.64 -44.09
C GLU A 482 -13.44 25.54 -44.66
N ALA A 483 -13.66 26.17 -45.82
CA ALA A 483 -12.75 27.20 -46.34
C ALA A 483 -12.79 28.46 -45.48
N ALA A 484 -13.97 29.00 -45.21
CA ALA A 484 -14.13 30.20 -44.37
C ALA A 484 -13.60 29.98 -42.94
N ALA A 485 -13.82 28.81 -42.35
CA ALA A 485 -13.28 28.46 -41.04
C ALA A 485 -11.74 28.42 -41.02
N ARG A 486 -11.11 27.94 -42.10
CA ARG A 486 -9.65 27.96 -42.24
C ARG A 486 -9.11 29.37 -42.38
N ASP A 487 -9.80 30.23 -43.13
CA ASP A 487 -9.44 31.64 -43.28
C ASP A 487 -9.55 32.41 -41.95
N HIS A 488 -10.46 31.98 -41.07
CA HIS A 488 -10.59 32.47 -39.68
C HIS A 488 -9.63 31.78 -38.69
N GLY A 489 -8.70 30.94 -39.17
CA GLY A 489 -7.65 30.33 -38.35
C GLY A 489 -8.09 29.11 -37.52
N PHE A 490 -9.26 28.54 -37.77
CA PHE A 490 -9.71 27.33 -37.08
C PHE A 490 -9.09 26.06 -37.66
N ALA A 491 -8.48 25.25 -36.80
CA ALA A 491 -8.00 23.92 -37.17
C ALA A 491 -9.19 22.98 -37.49
N PRO A 492 -9.08 22.05 -38.46
CA PRO A 492 -10.18 21.15 -38.84
C PRO A 492 -10.77 20.34 -37.68
N LYS A 493 -9.92 19.95 -36.71
CA LYS A 493 -10.33 19.22 -35.52
C LYS A 493 -11.18 20.06 -34.57
N THR A 494 -10.93 21.37 -34.46
CA THR A 494 -11.70 22.31 -33.64
C THR A 494 -13.06 22.58 -34.29
N LEU A 495 -13.08 22.80 -35.61
CA LEU A 495 -14.31 23.00 -36.38
C LEU A 495 -15.25 21.79 -36.29
N ARG A 496 -14.69 20.58 -36.40
CA ARG A 496 -15.48 19.34 -36.26
C ARG A 496 -16.11 19.20 -34.88
N ARG A 497 -15.37 19.52 -33.81
CA ARG A 497 -15.89 19.49 -32.43
C ARG A 497 -16.96 20.55 -32.20
N ALA A 498 -16.79 21.74 -32.78
CA ALA A 498 -17.81 22.80 -32.73
C ALA A 498 -19.11 22.36 -33.44
N LYS A 499 -18.98 21.76 -34.63
CA LYS A 499 -20.09 21.19 -35.39
C LYS A 499 -20.86 20.12 -34.60
N GLU A 500 -20.14 19.18 -33.98
CA GLU A 500 -20.72 18.13 -33.12
C GLU A 500 -21.46 18.74 -31.92
N ALA A 501 -20.86 19.73 -31.26
CA ALA A 501 -21.44 20.37 -30.07
C ALA A 501 -22.68 21.22 -30.36
N LEU A 502 -22.79 21.81 -31.56
CA LEU A 502 -23.95 22.57 -32.02
C LEU A 502 -25.05 21.69 -32.64
N GLY A 503 -24.83 20.38 -32.78
CA GLY A 503 -25.79 19.49 -33.42
C GLY A 503 -26.03 19.79 -34.90
N ILE A 504 -25.07 20.42 -35.59
CA ILE A 504 -25.19 20.78 -37.01
C ILE A 504 -25.29 19.51 -37.86
N THR A 505 -26.38 19.42 -38.64
CA THR A 505 -26.65 18.27 -39.51
C THR A 505 -25.96 18.45 -40.86
N ALA A 506 -25.52 17.35 -41.46
CA ALA A 506 -24.94 17.35 -42.81
C ALA A 506 -25.82 16.53 -43.75
N ARG A 507 -26.37 17.18 -44.77
CA ARG A 507 -27.22 16.57 -45.79
C ARG A 507 -26.59 16.66 -47.17
N LYS A 508 -26.76 15.63 -47.98
CA LYS A 508 -26.25 15.60 -49.37
C LYS A 508 -27.34 16.13 -50.30
N VAL A 509 -27.09 17.23 -50.99
CA VAL A 509 -28.05 17.93 -51.85
C VAL A 509 -27.59 17.88 -53.31
N GLY A 510 -28.54 17.62 -54.23
CA GLY A 510 -28.34 17.59 -55.68
C GLY A 510 -28.11 16.19 -56.27
N TYR A 511 -28.40 16.05 -57.57
CA TYR A 511 -28.13 14.83 -58.35
C TYR A 511 -27.13 15.18 -59.47
N ASN A 512 -25.86 14.90 -59.19
CA ASN A 512 -24.70 15.02 -60.08
C ASN A 512 -24.43 16.43 -60.70
N PRO A 513 -23.55 17.26 -60.12
CA PRO A 513 -22.75 16.99 -58.93
C PRO A 513 -23.58 17.15 -57.65
N SER A 514 -23.39 16.22 -56.72
CA SER A 514 -23.97 16.29 -55.37
C SER A 514 -23.00 16.98 -54.42
N ARG A 515 -23.49 17.81 -53.51
CA ARG A 515 -22.67 18.52 -52.51
C ARG A 515 -23.18 18.26 -51.09
N TRP A 516 -22.27 18.25 -50.13
CA TRP A 516 -22.61 18.18 -48.71
C TRP A 516 -22.91 19.59 -48.20
N THR A 517 -24.05 19.75 -47.55
CA THR A 517 -24.55 21.01 -47.00
C THR A 517 -24.71 20.85 -45.49
N TRP A 518 -24.24 21.83 -44.72
CA TRP A 518 -24.40 21.90 -43.27
C TRP A 518 -25.54 22.84 -42.91
N GLU A 519 -26.31 22.48 -41.89
CA GLU A 519 -27.49 23.21 -41.43
C GLU A 519 -27.60 23.13 -39.90
N LEU A 520 -27.91 24.27 -39.27
CA LEU A 520 -28.22 24.31 -37.84
C LEU A 520 -29.52 23.52 -37.58
N PRO A 521 -29.63 22.79 -36.46
CA PRO A 521 -30.87 22.13 -36.10
C PRO A 521 -31.99 23.18 -35.97
N ALA A 522 -33.17 22.91 -36.54
CA ALA A 522 -34.32 23.81 -36.41
C ALA A 522 -34.67 23.99 -34.93
N HIS A 523 -34.70 25.23 -34.45
CA HIS A 523 -35.25 25.52 -33.13
C HIS A 523 -36.73 25.13 -33.13
N ALA A 524 -37.13 24.26 -32.21
CA ALA A 524 -38.55 24.06 -31.91
C ALA A 524 -39.04 25.34 -31.22
N GLU A 525 -39.70 26.22 -31.96
CA GLU A 525 -40.44 27.34 -31.40
C GLU A 525 -41.70 26.81 -30.70
N ASP A 526 -41.91 27.30 -29.47
CA ASP A 526 -43.11 27.11 -28.66
C ASP A 526 -44.37 27.52 -29.44
N GLY A 527 -45.20 26.52 -29.78
CA GLY A 527 -46.52 26.72 -30.35
C GLY A 527 -47.58 26.88 -29.26
N HIS A 528 -47.82 28.12 -28.83
CA HIS A 528 -49.13 28.50 -28.28
C HIS A 528 -50.11 28.65 -29.45
N GLN A 529 -51.12 27.78 -29.53
CA GLN A 529 -52.38 28.07 -30.20
C GLN A 529 -53.52 27.24 -29.61
N ASP A 530 -54.46 27.97 -29.00
CA ASP A 530 -55.81 27.53 -28.65
C ASP A 530 -56.59 27.12 -29.91
N ALA A 531 -57.30 26.00 -29.85
CA ALA A 531 -58.58 25.79 -30.56
C ALA A 531 -59.33 24.59 -29.95
N GLU A 532 -60.63 24.82 -29.77
CA GLU A 532 -61.63 24.01 -29.10
C GLU A 532 -62.01 22.71 -29.83
N ASP A 533 -62.64 21.84 -29.02
CA ASP A 533 -63.66 20.83 -29.33
C ASP A 533 -63.31 19.54 -30.12
N GLY A 534 -63.61 18.41 -29.46
CA GLY A 534 -64.02 17.20 -30.17
C GLY A 534 -63.62 15.83 -29.57
N HIS A 535 -64.33 15.41 -28.52
CA HIS A 535 -64.65 14.02 -28.17
C HIS A 535 -63.59 12.98 -27.73
N ILE A 536 -63.66 12.67 -26.42
CA ILE A 536 -63.90 11.35 -25.77
C ILE A 536 -63.16 10.12 -26.34
N ALA A 537 -62.23 9.56 -25.53
CA ALA A 537 -62.35 8.19 -25.00
C ALA A 537 -61.31 7.89 -23.89
N ASP A 538 -61.84 7.29 -22.82
CA ASP A 538 -61.27 6.69 -21.61
C ASP A 538 -59.85 6.10 -21.63
N GLY A 539 -59.20 6.15 -20.46
CA GLY A 539 -58.12 5.20 -20.15
C GLY A 539 -57.20 5.53 -18.98
N HIS A 540 -57.74 5.52 -17.76
CA HIS A 540 -57.08 5.29 -16.45
C HIS A 540 -55.54 5.33 -16.34
N LEU A 541 -55.01 6.21 -15.46
CA LEU A 541 -54.13 5.79 -14.36
C LEU A 541 -54.02 6.87 -13.27
N ARG A 542 -54.04 6.38 -12.02
CA ARG A 542 -54.30 7.10 -10.77
C ARG A 542 -53.04 7.76 -10.19
N SER A 543 -53.26 8.97 -9.67
CA SER A 543 -52.71 9.60 -8.45
C SER A 543 -51.56 8.93 -7.69
N ASN A 544 -50.56 9.72 -7.32
CA ASN A 544 -50.24 9.96 -5.91
C ASN A 544 -49.37 11.22 -5.72
N VAL A 545 -49.97 12.23 -5.11
CA VAL A 545 -49.30 13.39 -4.49
C VAL A 545 -49.14 13.08 -3.01
N GLY A 546 -47.93 13.19 -2.50
CA GLY A 546 -47.61 13.15 -1.06
C GLY A 546 -46.78 14.36 -0.68
N HIS A 547 -47.42 15.34 -0.04
CA HIS A 547 -46.78 16.46 0.66
C HIS A 547 -46.00 15.97 1.90
N LEU A 548 -44.91 16.65 2.28
CA LEU A 548 -44.85 17.51 3.49
C LEU A 548 -43.40 17.88 3.90
N ARG A 549 -43.16 19.19 3.85
CA ARG A 549 -42.51 20.08 4.84
C ARG A 549 -41.12 19.78 5.42
N ALA A 550 -40.25 20.75 5.13
CA ALA A 550 -39.00 21.08 5.79
C ALA A 550 -39.17 21.47 7.27
N ALA A 551 -38.17 21.11 8.07
CA ALA A 551 -37.90 21.69 9.39
C ALA A 551 -36.57 22.45 9.29
N GLN A 552 -36.62 23.76 9.57
CA GLN A 552 -35.45 24.59 9.86
C GLN A 552 -35.42 24.81 11.37
N GLY A 553 -34.28 24.54 12.01
CA GLY A 553 -33.97 24.92 13.38
C GLY A 553 -32.84 25.95 13.38
N GLU A 554 -33.08 27.09 14.02
CA GLU A 554 -32.07 28.09 14.39
C GLU A 554 -31.22 27.62 15.58
N PRO A 555 -30.03 28.21 15.80
CA PRO A 555 -29.13 27.86 16.91
C PRO A 555 -29.28 28.82 18.10
N ASP A 556 -29.21 28.27 19.32
CA ASP A 556 -28.98 29.04 20.54
C ASP A 556 -27.50 28.98 20.95
N ALA A 557 -26.97 30.15 21.29
CA ALA A 557 -25.68 30.36 21.95
C ALA A 557 -25.92 30.74 23.41
N VAL A 558 -25.21 30.07 24.34
CA VAL A 558 -24.61 30.64 25.55
C VAL A 558 -23.35 29.84 25.87
#